data_AF-B8MPV5-F1
#
_entry.id   AF-B8MPV5-F1
#
_cell.length_a   1.000
_cell.length_b   1.000
_cell.length_c   1.000
_cell.angle_alpha   90.00
_cell.angle_beta   90.00
_cell.angle_gamma   90.00
#
_symmetry.space_group_name_H-M   'P 1'
#
loop_
_entity.id
_entity.type
_entity.pdbx_description
1 polymer ?
#
loop_
_entity_poly.entity_id
_entity_poly.type
_entity_poly.pdbx_seq_one_letter_code
_entity_poly.pdbx_strand_id
1 'polypeptide(L)'
;DYSYHTHLLTSFDYNPCLLTDTKLRRLHRRFGHPSTDRLRRVLTRAGHETNKEAIEHIRKFCHHCQMYNKSPGRFQFILHEDVDFNHSIIINIMYLDGDPVLHIVDKATHFNAAAWLLNISTKVV
;
A
#
# COMPACT_ATOMS: atom_id res chain seq x y z
N ASP A 1 -25.41 -31.35 46.51
CA ASP A 1 -24.82 -30.07 46.03
C ASP A 1 -23.60 -30.16 45.11
N TYR A 2 -23.15 -31.35 44.68
CA TYR A 2 -22.04 -31.49 43.69
C TYR A 2 -22.44 -31.24 42.22
N SER A 3 -23.74 -31.29 41.91
CA SER A 3 -24.25 -31.17 40.53
C SER A 3 -24.19 -29.72 40.00
N TYR A 4 -24.62 -28.74 40.79
CA TYR A 4 -24.62 -27.33 40.38
C TYR A 4 -23.22 -26.77 40.18
N HIS A 5 -22.27 -27.16 41.03
CA HIS A 5 -20.89 -26.70 40.92
C HIS A 5 -20.19 -27.27 39.67
N THR A 6 -20.54 -28.49 39.27
CA THR A 6 -20.04 -29.12 38.05
C THR A 6 -20.64 -28.46 36.80
N HIS A 7 -21.95 -28.17 36.82
CA HIS A 7 -22.60 -27.46 35.72
C HIS A 7 -22.06 -26.04 35.49
N LEU A 8 -21.80 -25.29 36.57
CA LEU A 8 -21.17 -23.96 36.48
C LEU A 8 -19.76 -24.03 35.90
N LEU A 9 -18.91 -24.95 36.35
CA LEU A 9 -17.56 -25.14 35.80
C LEU A 9 -17.60 -25.55 34.31
N THR A 10 -18.48 -26.49 33.94
CA THR A 10 -18.63 -26.88 32.53
C THR A 10 -19.14 -25.75 31.63
N SER A 11 -19.90 -24.79 32.17
CA SER A 11 -20.36 -23.61 31.41
C SER A 11 -19.27 -22.58 31.14
N PHE A 12 -18.23 -22.52 31.99
CA PHE A 12 -17.05 -21.72 31.73
C PHE A 12 -16.13 -22.38 30.70
N ASP A 13 -16.02 -23.72 30.74
CA ASP A 13 -15.18 -24.49 29.82
C ASP A 13 -15.82 -24.70 28.43
N TYR A 14 -17.15 -24.62 28.32
CA TYR A 14 -17.89 -24.81 27.06
C TYR A 14 -18.50 -23.50 26.55
N ASN A 15 -17.69 -22.46 26.42
CA ASN A 15 -17.99 -21.42 25.43
C ASN A 15 -17.18 -21.74 24.17
N PRO A 16 -17.76 -22.41 23.15
CA PRO A 16 -17.24 -22.31 21.79
C PRO A 16 -17.38 -20.84 21.39
N CYS A 17 -16.39 -20.03 21.77
CA CYS A 17 -16.32 -18.61 21.50
C CYS A 17 -16.03 -18.42 20.01
N LEU A 18 -16.94 -18.88 19.15
CA LEU A 18 -16.90 -18.64 17.74
C LEU A 18 -17.01 -17.12 17.57
N LEU A 19 -15.88 -16.48 17.30
CA LEU A 19 -15.84 -15.07 17.01
C LEU A 19 -16.59 -14.85 15.71
N THR A 20 -17.82 -14.31 15.82
CA THR A 20 -18.60 -13.90 14.67
C THR A 20 -17.85 -12.81 13.89
N ASP A 21 -18.12 -12.69 12.59
CA ASP A 21 -17.55 -11.64 11.73
C ASP A 21 -17.71 -10.24 12.33
N THR A 22 -18.88 -9.95 12.93
CA THR A 22 -19.16 -8.69 13.63
C THR A 22 -18.21 -8.42 14.80
N LYS A 23 -17.85 -9.45 15.59
CA LYS A 23 -16.89 -9.33 16.70
C LYS A 23 -15.47 -9.12 16.16
N LEU A 24 -15.07 -9.86 15.13
CA LEU A 24 -13.76 -9.69 14.48
C LEU A 24 -13.60 -8.28 13.88
N ARG A 25 -14.63 -7.73 13.23
CA ARG A 25 -14.64 -6.34 12.74
C ARG A 25 -14.50 -5.30 13.85
N ARG A 26 -15.12 -5.55 15.01
CA ARG A 26 -14.98 -4.69 16.19
C ARG A 26 -13.55 -4.75 16.73
N LEU A 27 -12.97 -5.94 16.85
CA LEU A 27 -11.58 -6.12 17.30
C LEU A 27 -10.58 -5.47 16.34
N HIS A 28 -10.72 -5.70 15.03
CA HIS A 28 -9.87 -5.09 14.00
C HIS A 28 -9.86 -3.55 14.11
N ARG A 29 -11.03 -2.92 14.31
CA ARG A 29 -11.11 -1.46 14.50
C ARG A 29 -10.53 -1.01 15.83
N ARG A 30 -10.90 -1.65 16.94
CA ARG A 30 -10.48 -1.23 18.29
C ARG A 30 -8.98 -1.44 18.54
N PHE A 31 -8.35 -2.40 17.88
CA PHE A 31 -6.91 -2.64 17.98
C PHE A 31 -6.08 -1.81 17.00
N GLY A 32 -6.68 -0.83 16.33
CA GLY A 32 -5.97 0.09 15.45
C GLY A 32 -5.58 -0.55 14.11
N HIS A 33 -6.50 -1.26 13.48
CA HIS A 33 -6.32 -1.84 12.14
C HIS A 33 -5.08 -2.74 11.99
N PRO A 34 -4.88 -3.73 12.88
CA PRO A 34 -3.72 -4.61 12.82
C PRO A 34 -3.70 -5.43 11.52
N SER A 35 -2.50 -5.83 11.10
CA SER A 35 -2.34 -6.79 10.01
C SER A 35 -3.00 -8.12 10.36
N THR A 36 -3.34 -8.90 9.33
CA THR A 36 -3.94 -10.23 9.49
C THR A 36 -3.15 -11.10 10.46
N ASP A 37 -1.83 -11.18 10.27
CA ASP A 37 -0.96 -12.01 11.12
C ASP A 37 -0.85 -11.48 12.55
N ARG A 38 -0.94 -10.16 12.75
CA ARG A 38 -0.92 -9.58 14.09
C ARG A 38 -2.22 -9.89 14.83
N LEU A 39 -3.37 -9.71 14.18
CA LEU A 39 -4.66 -10.03 14.80
C LEU A 39 -4.77 -11.54 15.08
N ARG A 40 -4.36 -12.38 14.13
CA ARG A 40 -4.31 -13.84 14.32
C ARG A 40 -3.49 -14.22 15.54
N ARG A 41 -2.25 -13.73 15.67
CA ARG A 41 -1.38 -14.03 16.82
C ARG A 41 -1.99 -13.63 18.15
N VAL A 42 -2.67 -12.48 18.22
CA VAL A 42 -3.35 -12.02 19.45
C VAL A 42 -4.49 -12.97 19.82
N LEU A 43 -5.31 -13.37 18.84
CA LEU A 43 -6.43 -14.27 19.07
C LEU A 43 -5.98 -15.68 19.46
N THR A 44 -4.95 -16.23 18.81
CA THR A 44 -4.37 -17.54 19.17
C THR A 44 -3.83 -17.54 20.60
N ARG A 45 -3.15 -16.47 21.02
CA ARG A 45 -2.64 -16.34 22.41
C ARG A 45 -3.76 -16.23 23.44
N ALA A 46 -4.93 -15.75 23.04
CA ALA A 46 -6.11 -15.68 23.89
C ALA A 46 -6.92 -17.00 23.91
N GLY A 47 -6.44 -18.06 23.26
CA GLY A 47 -7.13 -19.36 23.21
C GLY A 47 -8.29 -19.44 22.23
N HIS A 48 -8.42 -18.48 21.30
CA HIS A 48 -9.46 -18.52 20.27
C HIS A 48 -8.98 -19.21 19.00
N GLU A 49 -9.85 -20.03 18.40
CA GLU A 49 -9.66 -20.52 17.05
C GLU A 49 -9.67 -19.37 16.05
N THR A 50 -8.68 -19.34 15.17
CA THR A 50 -8.50 -18.25 14.21
C THR A 50 -8.70 -18.72 12.78
N ASN A 51 -9.70 -18.15 12.11
CA ASN A 51 -9.87 -18.29 10.66
C ASN A 51 -9.10 -17.16 9.96
N LYS A 52 -8.01 -17.51 9.26
CA LYS A 52 -7.13 -16.53 8.60
C LYS A 52 -7.86 -15.82 7.47
N GLU A 53 -8.63 -16.56 6.68
CA GLU A 53 -9.37 -16.11 5.52
C GLU A 53 -10.42 -15.04 5.92
N ALA A 54 -11.11 -15.26 7.04
CA ALA A 54 -12.06 -14.30 7.60
C ALA A 54 -11.39 -12.99 8.04
N ILE A 55 -10.21 -13.07 8.66
CA ILE A 55 -9.45 -11.89 9.07
C ILE A 55 -8.93 -11.12 7.83
N GLU A 56 -8.45 -11.83 6.81
CA GLU A 56 -8.03 -11.22 5.54
C GLU A 56 -9.18 -10.52 4.84
N HIS A 57 -10.35 -11.16 4.81
CA HIS A 57 -11.56 -10.57 4.27
C HIS A 57 -11.94 -9.27 4.99
N ILE A 58 -11.95 -9.26 6.32
CA ILE A 58 -12.24 -8.06 7.12
C ILE A 58 -11.26 -6.93 6.82
N ARG A 59 -9.96 -7.24 6.75
CA ARG A 59 -8.93 -6.23 6.44
C ARG A 59 -9.09 -5.68 5.02
N LYS A 60 -9.36 -6.56 4.03
CA LYS A 60 -9.53 -6.19 2.62
C LYS A 60 -10.70 -5.24 2.40
N PHE A 61 -11.80 -5.43 3.12
CA PHE A 61 -13.02 -4.63 3.00
C PHE A 61 -13.21 -3.60 4.13
N CYS A 62 -12.15 -3.29 4.88
CA CYS A 62 -12.18 -2.21 5.84
C CYS A 62 -11.86 -0.88 5.16
N HIS A 63 -12.82 0.06 5.16
CA HIS A 63 -12.66 1.39 4.55
C HIS A 63 -11.37 2.12 4.99
N HIS A 64 -11.08 2.13 6.29
CA HIS A 64 -9.87 2.78 6.80
C HIS A 64 -8.58 2.12 6.25
N CYS A 65 -8.53 0.78 6.23
CA CYS A 65 -7.40 0.06 5.65
C CYS A 65 -7.27 0.31 4.14
N GLN A 66 -8.38 0.42 3.41
CA GLN A 66 -8.34 0.69 1.96
C GLN A 66 -7.79 2.08 1.66
N MET A 67 -8.12 3.08 2.48
CA MET A 67 -7.72 4.47 2.27
C MET A 67 -6.27 4.76 2.69
N TYR A 68 -5.80 4.17 3.80
CA TYR A 68 -4.55 4.58 4.44
C TYR A 68 -3.42 3.55 4.37
N ASN A 69 -3.68 2.34 3.86
CA ASN A 69 -2.61 1.35 3.68
C ASN A 69 -1.75 1.69 2.46
N LYS A 70 -0.57 1.07 2.38
CA LYS A 70 0.36 1.26 1.26
C LYS A 70 -0.37 1.02 -0.07
N SER A 71 -0.14 1.92 -1.03
CA SER A 71 -0.70 1.78 -2.38
C SER A 71 -0.33 0.42 -2.98
N PRO A 72 -1.26 -0.25 -3.68
CA PRO A 72 -0.95 -1.47 -4.40
C PRO A 72 0.23 -1.25 -5.35
N GLY A 73 1.12 -2.24 -5.44
CA GLY A 73 2.16 -2.23 -6.46
C GLY A 73 1.50 -2.12 -7.84
N ARG A 74 1.90 -1.13 -8.62
CA ARG A 74 1.45 -0.99 -10.01
C ARG A 74 2.44 -1.75 -10.89
N PHE A 75 1.93 -2.53 -11.83
CA PHE A 75 2.77 -3.03 -12.91
C PHE A 75 3.23 -1.83 -13.73
N GLN A 76 4.55 -1.72 -13.90
CA GLN A 76 5.16 -0.71 -14.74
C GLN A 76 5.80 -1.42 -15.93
N PHE A 77 5.24 -1.21 -17.10
CA PHE A 77 5.85 -1.60 -18.36
C PHE A 77 5.87 -0.38 -19.28
N ILE A 78 6.85 -0.33 -20.16
CA ILE A 78 7.01 0.72 -21.16
C ILE A 78 6.58 0.12 -22.49
N LEU A 79 5.64 0.77 -23.18
CA LEU A 79 5.35 0.44 -24.57
C LEU A 79 6.36 1.18 -25.44
N HIS A 80 7.14 0.43 -26.20
CA HIS A 80 8.06 1.01 -27.18
C HIS A 80 7.27 1.41 -28.42
N GLU A 81 7.47 2.65 -28.86
CA GLU A 81 6.99 3.15 -30.13
C GLU A 81 8.18 3.16 -31.09
N ASP A 82 8.02 2.62 -32.30
CA ASP A 82 9.02 2.75 -33.36
C ASP A 82 8.94 4.18 -33.91
N VAL A 83 9.78 5.05 -33.40
CA VAL A 83 9.85 6.47 -33.77
C VAL A 83 11.22 6.81 -34.33
N ASP A 84 11.25 7.67 -35.35
CA ASP A 84 12.48 8.17 -35.95
C ASP A 84 13.10 9.33 -35.13
N PHE A 85 14.34 9.65 -35.45
CA PHE A 85 15.04 10.82 -34.90
C PHE A 85 14.23 12.11 -35.07
N ASN A 86 14.23 12.98 -34.06
CA ASN A 86 13.54 14.26 -34.03
C ASN A 86 12.00 14.16 -34.09
N HIS A 87 11.43 12.97 -33.80
CA HIS A 87 9.99 12.80 -33.63
C HIS A 87 9.48 13.39 -32.30
N SER A 88 10.25 13.24 -31.22
CA SER A 88 9.90 13.74 -29.89
C SER A 88 11.15 14.02 -29.08
N ILE A 89 11.19 15.20 -28.47
CA ILE A 89 12.30 15.63 -27.62
C ILE A 89 11.85 15.82 -26.18
N ILE A 90 12.70 15.43 -25.25
CA ILE A 90 12.57 15.68 -23.82
C ILE A 90 13.48 16.86 -23.50
N ILE A 91 12.87 17.96 -23.05
CA ILE A 91 13.59 19.17 -22.66
C ILE A 91 13.51 19.32 -21.15
N ASN A 92 14.65 19.53 -20.51
CA ASN A 92 14.72 19.86 -19.10
C ASN A 92 15.74 20.97 -18.84
N ILE A 93 15.53 21.72 -17.76
CA ILE A 93 16.53 22.64 -17.23
C ILE A 93 17.09 22.02 -15.95
N MET A 94 18.38 21.79 -15.93
CA MET A 94 19.12 21.34 -14.75
C MET A 94 20.08 22.44 -14.29
N TYR A 95 20.52 22.38 -13.03
CA TYR A 95 21.49 23.33 -12.49
C TYR A 95 22.80 22.60 -12.21
N LEU A 96 23.89 23.11 -12.77
CA LEU A 96 25.25 22.65 -12.49
C LEU A 96 26.01 23.82 -11.86
N ASP A 97 26.58 23.61 -10.68
CA ASP A 97 27.29 24.65 -9.91
C ASP A 97 26.48 25.95 -9.67
N GLY A 98 25.15 25.84 -9.67
CA GLY A 98 24.24 26.97 -9.49
C GLY A 98 23.82 27.65 -10.79
N ASP A 99 24.45 27.31 -11.91
CA ASP A 99 24.16 27.87 -13.22
C ASP A 99 23.18 26.97 -14.01
N PRO A 100 22.17 27.55 -14.69
CA PRO A 100 21.18 26.77 -15.42
C PRO A 100 21.72 26.24 -16.76
N VAL A 101 21.42 24.97 -17.04
CA VAL A 101 21.75 24.27 -18.29
C VAL A 101 20.47 23.75 -18.92
N LEU A 102 20.22 24.13 -20.16
CA LEU A 102 19.19 23.53 -21.00
C LEU A 102 19.71 22.20 -21.52
N HIS A 103 19.06 21.10 -21.17
CA HIS A 103 19.38 19.75 -21.62
C HIS A 103 18.22 19.22 -22.48
N ILE A 104 18.55 18.81 -23.70
CA ILE A 104 17.60 18.29 -24.68
C ILE A 104 18.03 16.88 -25.06
N VAL A 105 17.06 15.95 -25.06
CA VAL A 105 17.27 14.55 -25.43
C VAL A 105 16.23 14.14 -26.45
N ASP A 106 16.66 13.57 -27.56
CA ASP A 106 15.79 12.90 -28.52
C ASP A 106 15.29 11.57 -27.93
N LYS A 107 13.97 11.37 -27.89
CA LYS A 107 13.33 10.20 -27.26
C LYS A 107 13.64 8.90 -28.00
N ALA A 108 13.83 8.95 -29.32
CA ALA A 108 14.03 7.77 -30.17
C ALA A 108 15.46 7.22 -30.07
N THR A 109 16.43 8.11 -30.29
CA THR A 109 17.85 7.77 -30.45
C THR A 109 18.68 8.01 -29.19
N HIS A 110 18.13 8.70 -28.19
CA HIS A 110 18.85 9.20 -27.02
C HIS A 110 20.01 10.16 -27.36
N PHE A 111 20.04 10.69 -28.58
CA PHE A 111 20.92 11.80 -28.93
C PHE A 111 20.62 12.98 -28.01
N ASN A 112 21.66 13.58 -27.43
CA ASN A 112 21.50 14.64 -26.46
C ASN A 112 22.39 15.83 -26.79
N ALA A 113 21.91 17.01 -26.42
CA ALA A 113 22.62 18.26 -26.52
C ALA A 113 22.32 19.11 -25.27
N ALA A 114 23.30 19.91 -24.86
CA ALA A 114 23.16 20.79 -23.72
C ALA A 114 23.82 22.15 -23.97
N ALA A 115 23.25 23.20 -23.38
CA ALA A 115 23.80 24.55 -23.43
C ALA A 115 23.55 25.30 -22.12
N TRP A 116 24.53 26.08 -21.67
CA TRP A 116 24.38 26.99 -20.54
C TRP A 116 23.41 28.12 -20.90
N LEU A 117 22.55 28.47 -19.95
CA LEU A 117 21.60 29.57 -20.08
C LEU A 117 22.09 30.77 -19.26
N LEU A 118 21.98 31.97 -19.83
CA LEU A 118 22.20 33.23 -19.08
C LEU A 118 21.05 33.51 -18.11
N ASN A 119 19.83 33.14 -18.49
CA ASN A 119 18.64 33.19 -17.66
C ASN A 119 17.59 32.21 -18.19
N ILE A 120 16.60 31.89 -17.36
CA ILE A 120 15.46 31.07 -17.77
C ILE A 120 14.37 32.01 -18.26
N SER A 121 14.17 32.09 -19.57
CA SER A 121 13.18 32.94 -20.20
C SER A 121 12.65 32.30 -21.47
N THR A 122 11.36 32.49 -21.77
CA THR A 122 10.72 32.04 -23.02
C THR A 122 10.79 33.10 -24.12
N LYS A 123 11.83 33.94 -24.14
CA LYS A 123 11.91 35.07 -25.07
C LYS A 123 12.02 34.53 -26.49
N VAL A 124 10.99 34.80 -27.29
CA VAL A 124 10.99 34.59 -28.73
C VAL A 124 11.84 35.70 -29.34
N VAL A 125 12.92 35.34 -30.02
CA VAL A 125 13.72 36.26 -30.85
C VAL A 125 12.98 36.53 -32.15
#